data_AF-A0A957H362-F1
#
_entry.id   AF-A0A957H362-F1
#
_cell.length_a   1.000
_cell.length_b   1.000
_cell.length_c   1.000
_cell.angle_alpha   90.00
_cell.angle_beta   90.00
_cell.angle_gamma   90.00
#
_symmetry.space_group_name_H-M   'P 1'
#
loop_
_entity.id
_entity.type
_entity.pdbx_description
1 polymer ?
#
loop_
_entity_poly.entity_id
_entity_poly.type
_entity_poly.pdbx_seq_one_letter_code
_entity_poly.pdbx_strand_id
1 'polypeptide(L)'
;MGLIEAEVYLTTDAAHPYLEIKLDGEPARTVPFKPLIRPVTAAGGLRQFVAYPLVTDVGPWSFRACLHPGDYLPAGDNKFYTSRHRQIWLQNDQFFDYKPVARVSPSRIVKIDPFPGTMGPRPLYIYLPRGYREHKTRHYPVLYMQDGQNCFERFAADSYAGTWRADEIADRLIADGAMQECLIVGVGHGGGNRLLEYLPPYARLPEPLEAHPTGAIKRNLIPLPGLAEQTFRFYRDEVAPYLAEHFRIQSAREATAICGSSMGGLFA
;
A
#
# COMPACT_ATOMS: atom_id res chain seq x y z
N MET A 1 4.39 3.64 29.42
CA MET A 1 3.44 3.15 28.40
C MET A 1 2.70 1.97 28.99
N GLY A 2 1.37 1.96 28.89
CA GLY A 2 0.54 0.86 29.42
C GLY A 2 0.47 -0.33 28.45
N LEU A 3 -0.01 -1.47 28.95
CA LEU A 3 -0.47 -2.58 28.11
C LEU A 3 -1.98 -2.46 27.89
N ILE A 4 -2.43 -2.85 26.70
CA ILE A 4 -3.83 -2.92 26.31
C ILE A 4 -4.15 -4.31 25.76
N GLU A 5 -5.43 -4.69 25.80
CA GLU A 5 -5.89 -5.94 25.17
C GLU A 5 -6.11 -5.74 23.67
N ALA A 6 -5.56 -6.66 22.86
CA ALA A 6 -5.83 -6.79 21.43
C ALA A 6 -6.55 -8.12 21.15
N GLU A 7 -7.07 -8.29 19.93
CA GLU A 7 -7.76 -9.51 19.49
C GLU A 7 -7.08 -10.06 18.23
N VAL A 8 -6.74 -11.34 18.25
CA VAL A 8 -6.27 -12.07 17.07
C VAL A 8 -7.27 -13.15 16.74
N TYR A 9 -7.86 -13.07 15.56
CA TYR A 9 -8.76 -14.06 15.00
C TYR A 9 -7.98 -14.96 14.06
N LEU A 10 -8.16 -16.27 14.17
CA LEU A 10 -7.46 -17.26 13.35
C LEU A 10 -8.46 -18.22 12.71
N THR A 11 -8.36 -18.41 11.40
CA THR A 11 -9.09 -19.45 10.68
C THR A 11 -8.12 -20.54 10.22
N THR A 12 -8.26 -21.75 10.75
CA THR A 12 -7.33 -22.88 10.52
C THR A 12 -8.02 -24.22 10.77
N ASP A 13 -7.49 -25.30 10.22
CA ASP A 13 -7.87 -26.68 10.53
C ASP A 13 -7.12 -27.25 11.76
N ALA A 14 -6.13 -26.54 12.30
CA ALA A 14 -5.37 -26.92 13.48
C ALA A 14 -6.26 -27.27 14.70
N ALA A 15 -5.89 -28.33 15.42
CA ALA A 15 -6.62 -28.80 16.60
C ALA A 15 -6.43 -27.92 17.83
N HIS A 16 -5.20 -27.48 18.07
CA HIS A 16 -4.80 -26.74 19.26
C HIS A 16 -3.85 -25.60 18.90
N PRO A 17 -4.29 -24.61 18.08
CA PRO A 17 -3.44 -23.50 17.75
C PRO A 17 -3.14 -22.65 19.00
N TYR A 18 -1.98 -22.02 19.01
CA TYR A 18 -1.63 -21.01 20.01
C TYR A 18 -0.99 -19.80 19.33
N LEU A 19 -1.03 -18.66 20.00
CA LEU A 19 -0.43 -17.42 19.54
C LEU A 19 0.80 -17.13 20.39
N GLU A 20 1.94 -16.92 19.78
CA GLU A 20 3.10 -16.36 20.46
C GLU A 20 3.18 -14.87 20.24
N ILE A 21 3.59 -14.14 21.27
CA ILE A 21 3.74 -12.69 21.21
C ILE A 21 5.04 -12.28 21.80
N LYS A 22 5.70 -11.38 21.09
CA LYS A 22 6.97 -10.79 21.48
C LYS A 22 6.82 -9.27 21.49
N LEU A 23 6.92 -8.72 22.70
CA LEU A 23 7.05 -7.29 22.91
C LEU A 23 8.53 -6.90 22.81
N ASP A 24 8.80 -5.64 22.54
CA ASP A 24 10.17 -5.16 22.43
C ASP A 24 10.92 -5.31 23.77
N GLY A 25 12.14 -5.84 23.71
CA GLY A 25 12.95 -6.15 24.89
C GLY A 25 12.50 -7.33 25.76
N GLU A 26 11.40 -8.03 25.43
CA GLU A 26 10.81 -9.09 26.25
C GLU A 26 10.91 -10.48 25.58
N PRO A 27 10.96 -11.58 26.36
CA PRO A 27 10.83 -12.92 25.82
C PRO A 27 9.42 -13.15 25.24
N ALA A 28 9.34 -14.05 24.25
CA ALA A 28 8.05 -14.43 23.66
C ALA A 28 7.17 -15.14 24.69
N ARG A 29 5.86 -14.89 24.63
CA ARG A 29 4.85 -15.46 25.53
C ARG A 29 3.76 -16.14 24.72
N THR A 30 3.26 -17.27 25.21
CA THR A 30 2.17 -18.01 24.58
C THR A 30 0.81 -17.59 25.11
N VAL A 31 -0.10 -17.31 24.18
CA VAL A 31 -1.51 -16.97 24.40
C VAL A 31 -2.37 -18.03 23.71
N PRO A 32 -3.21 -18.78 24.44
CA PRO A 32 -4.01 -19.83 23.83
C PRO A 32 -5.14 -19.23 22.99
N PHE A 33 -5.40 -19.84 21.84
CA PHE A 33 -6.60 -19.57 21.07
C PHE A 33 -7.81 -20.26 21.70
N LYS A 34 -8.93 -19.55 21.77
CA LYS A 34 -10.23 -20.08 22.21
C LYS A 34 -11.14 -20.24 20.99
N PRO A 35 -11.91 -21.34 20.87
CA PRO A 35 -12.92 -21.46 19.82
C PRO A 35 -13.98 -20.36 19.92
N LEU A 36 -14.41 -19.82 18.77
CA LEU A 36 -15.53 -18.89 18.73
C LEU A 36 -16.86 -19.62 19.02
N ILE A 37 -17.68 -19.09 19.93
CA ILE A 37 -18.95 -19.69 20.38
C ILE A 37 -19.92 -19.93 19.22
N ARG A 38 -19.88 -19.07 18.19
CA ARG A 38 -20.63 -19.24 16.93
C ARG A 38 -19.64 -19.34 15.78
N PRO A 39 -19.16 -20.53 15.43
CA PRO A 39 -18.28 -20.69 14.27
C PRO A 39 -19.07 -20.25 13.02
N VAL A 40 -18.55 -19.28 12.26
CA VAL A 40 -18.96 -19.19 10.86
C VAL A 40 -18.45 -20.47 10.23
N THR A 41 -19.35 -21.28 9.67
CA THR A 41 -18.97 -22.50 8.98
C THR A 41 -18.09 -22.12 7.80
N ALA A 42 -16.78 -22.13 7.99
CA ALA A 42 -15.84 -21.94 6.91
C ALA A 42 -15.89 -23.22 6.06
N ALA A 43 -16.19 -23.07 4.78
CA ALA A 43 -16.21 -24.19 3.85
C ALA A 43 -14.87 -24.94 3.89
N GLY A 44 -14.90 -26.28 3.96
CA GLY A 44 -13.70 -27.11 3.87
C GLY A 44 -13.05 -27.55 5.19
N GLY A 45 -13.77 -27.56 6.32
CA GLY A 45 -13.27 -28.13 7.59
C GLY A 45 -12.44 -27.18 8.45
N LEU A 46 -12.33 -25.91 8.06
CA LEU A 46 -11.67 -24.86 8.82
C LEU A 46 -12.50 -24.41 10.04
N ARG A 47 -11.82 -24.11 11.14
CA ARG A 47 -12.39 -23.61 12.40
C ARG A 47 -11.90 -22.20 12.68
N GLN A 48 -12.71 -21.44 13.41
CA GLN A 48 -12.37 -20.08 13.81
C GLN A 48 -12.06 -19.99 15.29
N PHE A 49 -10.99 -19.28 15.62
CA PHE A 49 -10.49 -19.08 16.97
C PHE A 49 -10.23 -17.60 17.24
N VAL A 50 -10.17 -17.23 18.52
CA VAL A 50 -9.76 -15.89 18.98
C VAL A 50 -8.78 -16.00 20.15
N ALA A 51 -7.75 -15.15 20.16
CA ALA A 51 -6.80 -14.96 21.24
C ALA A 51 -6.82 -13.50 21.71
N TYR A 52 -6.61 -13.27 23.01
CA TYR A 52 -6.69 -11.95 23.66
C TYR A 52 -5.36 -11.57 24.30
N PRO A 53 -4.38 -11.12 23.51
CA PRO A 53 -3.10 -10.74 24.08
C PRO A 53 -3.04 -9.34 24.67
N LEU A 54 -2.14 -9.17 25.65
CA LEU A 54 -1.72 -7.87 26.13
C LEU A 54 -0.55 -7.35 25.29
N VAL A 55 -0.72 -6.16 24.68
CA VAL A 55 0.25 -5.53 23.78
C VAL A 55 0.56 -4.10 24.23
N THR A 56 1.66 -3.53 23.74
CA THR A 56 2.00 -2.13 24.03
C THR A 56 0.94 -1.19 23.47
N ASP A 57 0.52 -0.20 24.25
CA ASP A 57 -0.48 0.80 23.81
C ASP A 57 0.03 1.73 22.70
N VAL A 58 1.35 1.80 22.52
CA VAL A 58 2.00 2.60 21.47
C VAL A 58 3.08 1.77 20.78
N GLY A 59 3.15 1.86 19.46
CA GLY A 59 4.16 1.18 18.64
C GLY A 59 3.71 -0.19 18.13
N PRO A 60 4.50 -0.81 17.22
CA PRO A 60 4.19 -2.14 16.73
C PRO A 60 4.48 -3.20 17.81
N TRP A 61 3.69 -4.27 17.80
CA TRP A 61 3.93 -5.49 18.56
C TRP A 61 4.10 -6.66 17.60
N SER A 62 4.80 -7.71 18.05
CA SER A 62 5.12 -8.85 17.19
C SER A 62 4.38 -10.10 17.62
N PHE A 63 3.91 -10.90 16.66
CA PHE A 63 3.19 -12.13 16.95
C PHE A 63 3.45 -13.23 15.92
N ARG A 64 3.11 -14.46 16.30
CA ARG A 64 3.21 -15.64 15.45
C ARG A 64 2.09 -16.61 15.82
N ALA A 65 1.31 -17.05 14.83
CA ALA A 65 0.33 -18.12 15.03
C ALA A 65 1.03 -19.47 14.84
N CYS A 66 0.94 -20.33 15.84
CA CYS A 66 1.50 -21.66 15.84
C CYS A 66 0.35 -22.67 15.70
N LEU A 67 0.37 -23.43 14.61
CA LEU A 67 -0.74 -24.33 14.24
C LEU A 67 -0.55 -25.77 14.75
N HIS A 68 0.63 -26.11 15.28
CA HIS A 68 0.94 -27.46 15.76
C HIS A 68 1.63 -27.43 17.14
N PRO A 69 1.41 -28.43 18.00
CA PRO A 69 2.16 -28.58 19.25
C PRO A 69 3.56 -29.16 18.96
N GLY A 70 4.62 -28.45 19.37
CA GLY A 70 6.02 -28.93 19.28
C GLY A 70 6.78 -28.40 18.06
N ASP A 71 8.08 -28.17 18.24
CA ASP A 71 8.97 -27.40 17.36
C ASP A 71 8.78 -27.64 15.85
N TYR A 72 8.39 -26.58 15.14
CA TYR A 72 8.57 -26.49 13.70
C TYR A 72 9.90 -25.81 13.38
N LEU A 73 10.76 -26.49 12.65
CA LEU A 73 11.55 -25.95 11.53
C LEU A 73 11.96 -27.15 10.62
N PRO A 74 11.94 -26.97 9.29
CA PRO A 74 13.12 -26.40 8.67
C PRO A 74 12.86 -25.24 7.68
N ALA A 75 13.80 -24.28 7.77
CA ALA A 75 14.28 -23.35 6.75
C ALA A 75 13.30 -22.28 6.19
N GLY A 76 12.87 -21.34 7.04
CA GLY A 76 12.35 -20.05 6.57
C GLY A 76 11.70 -19.18 7.63
N ASP A 77 10.69 -19.71 8.33
CA ASP A 77 9.65 -18.88 8.97
C ASP A 77 9.57 -18.97 10.50
N ASN A 78 10.69 -18.72 11.18
CA ASN A 78 10.64 -18.23 12.57
C ASN A 78 10.28 -16.73 12.65
N LYS A 79 9.60 -16.20 11.62
CA LYS A 79 9.27 -14.79 11.48
C LYS A 79 8.11 -14.46 12.42
N PHE A 80 8.39 -13.57 13.37
CA PHE A 80 7.32 -12.82 14.02
C PHE A 80 6.83 -11.75 13.05
N TYR A 81 5.52 -11.63 12.92
CA TYR A 81 4.86 -10.57 12.18
C TYR A 81 4.66 -9.36 13.07
N THR A 82 4.90 -8.16 12.56
CA THR A 82 4.71 -6.93 13.32
C THR A 82 3.45 -6.22 12.87
N SER A 83 2.68 -5.71 13.83
CA SER A 83 1.47 -4.94 13.54
C SER A 83 1.24 -3.86 14.59
N ARG A 84 0.49 -2.83 14.20
CA ARG A 84 -0.02 -1.79 15.12
C ARG A 84 -1.53 -1.93 15.35
N HIS A 85 -2.18 -2.93 14.75
CA HIS A 85 -3.62 -3.11 14.84
C HIS A 85 -4.04 -3.75 16.17
N ARG A 86 -5.17 -3.29 16.72
CA ARG A 86 -5.81 -3.89 17.91
C ARG A 86 -6.64 -5.13 17.58
N GLN A 87 -7.06 -5.29 16.33
CA GLN A 87 -7.76 -6.46 15.84
C GLN A 87 -7.06 -6.97 14.57
N ILE A 88 -6.75 -8.25 14.54
CA ILE A 88 -6.05 -8.91 13.42
C ILE A 88 -6.78 -10.19 13.07
N TRP A 89 -7.01 -10.43 11.79
CA TRP A 89 -7.55 -11.69 11.28
C TRP A 89 -6.49 -12.41 10.45
N LEU A 90 -6.32 -13.70 10.72
CA LEU A 90 -5.40 -14.59 10.02
C LEU A 90 -6.21 -15.62 9.25
N GLN A 91 -6.08 -15.60 7.93
CA GLN A 91 -6.73 -16.55 7.04
C GLN A 91 -5.85 -16.80 5.82
N ASN A 92 -5.59 -18.07 5.51
CA ASN A 92 -4.76 -18.50 4.37
C ASN A 92 -3.39 -17.80 4.34
N ASP A 93 -2.69 -17.81 5.49
CA ASP A 93 -1.36 -17.19 5.67
C ASP A 93 -1.31 -15.68 5.38
N GLN A 94 -2.43 -14.97 5.51
CA GLN A 94 -2.54 -13.53 5.27
C GLN A 94 -3.18 -12.80 6.45
N PHE A 95 -2.71 -11.57 6.69
CA PHE A 95 -3.30 -10.65 7.67
C PHE A 95 -4.44 -9.84 7.07
N PHE A 96 -5.49 -9.65 7.84
CA PHE A 96 -6.55 -8.69 7.55
C PHE A 96 -6.80 -7.85 8.80
N ASP A 97 -6.89 -6.53 8.65
CA ASP A 97 -7.29 -5.59 9.69
C ASP A 97 -8.82 -5.51 9.85
N TYR A 98 -9.54 -6.46 9.23
CA TYR A 98 -10.98 -6.58 9.15
C TYR A 98 -11.35 -8.04 8.95
N LYS A 99 -12.61 -8.40 9.16
CA LYS A 99 -13.10 -9.77 8.94
C LYS A 99 -13.10 -10.11 7.44
N PRO A 100 -12.24 -11.03 6.96
CA PRO A 100 -12.26 -11.43 5.56
C PRO A 100 -13.47 -12.32 5.24
N VAL A 101 -13.90 -12.32 3.99
CA VAL A 101 -14.77 -13.38 3.45
C VAL A 101 -14.01 -14.69 3.30
N ALA A 102 -14.73 -15.82 3.21
CA ALA A 102 -14.11 -17.15 3.13
C ALA A 102 -13.14 -17.34 1.95
N ARG A 103 -13.33 -16.60 0.85
CA ARG A 103 -12.43 -16.57 -0.31
C ARG A 103 -12.33 -15.15 -0.82
N VAL A 104 -11.10 -14.67 -1.00
CA VAL A 104 -10.81 -13.36 -1.57
C VAL A 104 -10.18 -13.53 -2.94
N SER A 105 -10.60 -12.71 -3.91
CA SER A 105 -9.89 -12.63 -5.20
C SER A 105 -8.49 -12.01 -5.01
N PRO A 106 -7.49 -12.35 -5.85
CA PRO A 106 -6.19 -11.68 -5.81
C PRO A 106 -6.32 -10.18 -6.14
N SER A 107 -5.25 -9.43 -5.91
CA SER A 107 -5.12 -8.05 -6.39
C SER A 107 -5.23 -7.99 -7.92
N ARG A 108 -5.52 -6.80 -8.44
CA ARG A 108 -5.53 -6.57 -9.89
C ARG A 108 -5.25 -5.11 -10.20
N ILE A 109 -4.71 -4.84 -11.38
CA ILE A 109 -4.54 -3.47 -11.87
C ILE A 109 -5.50 -3.21 -13.04
N VAL A 110 -6.24 -2.10 -12.96
CA VAL A 110 -7.11 -1.59 -14.02
C VAL A 110 -6.38 -0.44 -14.72
N LYS A 111 -6.30 -0.48 -16.05
CA LYS A 111 -5.77 0.62 -16.86
C LYS A 111 -6.92 1.34 -17.56
N ILE A 112 -6.98 2.65 -17.42
CA ILE A 112 -7.90 3.53 -18.15
C ILE A 112 -7.03 4.35 -19.10
N ASP A 113 -7.18 4.11 -20.40
CA ASP A 113 -6.31 4.71 -21.41
C ASP A 113 -7.07 4.99 -22.72
N PRO A 114 -7.24 6.27 -23.10
CA PRO A 114 -6.84 7.47 -22.36
C PRO A 114 -7.86 7.84 -21.26
N PHE A 115 -7.37 8.37 -20.13
CA PHE A 115 -8.16 9.21 -19.25
C PHE A 115 -8.09 10.67 -19.76
N PRO A 116 -9.23 11.30 -20.10
CA PRO A 116 -9.25 12.67 -20.61
C PRO A 116 -9.07 13.70 -19.49
N GLY A 117 -8.66 14.92 -19.84
CA GLY A 117 -8.69 16.05 -18.89
C GLY A 117 -7.87 17.26 -19.30
N THR A 118 -7.79 18.26 -18.42
CA THR A 118 -7.16 19.57 -18.69
C THR A 118 -5.67 19.50 -19.00
N MET A 119 -4.98 18.48 -18.49
CA MET A 119 -3.56 18.22 -18.78
C MET A 119 -3.36 17.38 -20.05
N GLY A 120 -4.42 17.09 -20.81
CA GLY A 120 -4.40 16.24 -22.00
C GLY A 120 -4.55 14.74 -21.68
N PRO A 121 -4.98 13.94 -22.67
CA PRO A 121 -5.27 12.52 -22.50
C PRO A 121 -4.03 11.73 -22.09
N ARG A 122 -4.15 10.90 -21.06
CA ARG A 122 -3.05 10.12 -20.45
C ARG A 122 -3.59 8.86 -19.78
N PRO A 123 -2.79 7.80 -19.61
CA PRO A 123 -3.25 6.61 -18.91
C PRO A 123 -3.35 6.83 -17.39
N LEU A 124 -4.37 6.22 -16.77
CA LEU A 124 -4.42 5.95 -15.33
C LEU A 124 -4.26 4.46 -15.08
N TYR A 125 -3.46 4.10 -14.08
CA TYR A 125 -3.22 2.74 -13.64
C TYR A 125 -3.67 2.60 -12.19
N ILE A 126 -4.60 1.71 -11.91
CA ILE A 126 -5.28 1.62 -10.62
C ILE A 126 -5.12 0.21 -10.08
N TYR A 127 -4.22 0.04 -9.10
CA TYR A 127 -4.12 -1.18 -8.31
C TYR A 127 -5.31 -1.26 -7.35
N LEU A 128 -5.98 -2.40 -7.38
CA LEU A 128 -7.04 -2.78 -6.46
C LEU A 128 -6.51 -3.91 -5.57
N PRO A 129 -6.60 -3.77 -4.23
CA PRO A 129 -6.08 -4.78 -3.32
C PRO A 129 -6.90 -6.08 -3.44
N ARG A 130 -6.34 -7.17 -2.90
CA ARG A 130 -7.05 -8.44 -2.78
C ARG A 130 -8.42 -8.26 -2.11
N GLY A 131 -9.38 -9.10 -2.48
CA GLY A 131 -10.71 -9.07 -1.89
C GLY A 131 -11.55 -7.83 -2.23
N TYR A 132 -11.05 -6.88 -3.04
CA TYR A 132 -11.77 -5.66 -3.38
C TYR A 132 -13.16 -5.93 -3.97
N ARG A 133 -13.32 -7.02 -4.75
CA ARG A 133 -14.59 -7.41 -5.36
C ARG A 133 -15.61 -7.90 -4.34
N GLU A 134 -15.16 -8.66 -3.34
CA GLU A 134 -16.00 -9.31 -2.36
C GLU A 134 -16.42 -8.36 -1.22
N HIS A 135 -15.53 -7.45 -0.81
CA HIS A 135 -15.77 -6.48 0.27
C HIS A 135 -16.50 -5.23 -0.24
N LYS A 136 -17.77 -5.40 -0.63
CA LYS A 136 -18.59 -4.37 -1.29
C LYS A 136 -18.83 -3.09 -0.48
N THR A 137 -18.72 -3.16 0.85
CA THR A 137 -18.96 -2.01 1.73
C THR A 137 -17.68 -1.34 2.21
N ARG A 138 -16.51 -1.93 1.98
CA ARG A 138 -15.23 -1.31 2.36
C ARG A 138 -14.86 -0.21 1.38
N HIS A 139 -14.31 0.85 1.96
CA HIS A 139 -13.68 1.96 1.26
C HIS A 139 -12.22 2.00 1.67
N TYR A 140 -11.34 2.29 0.71
CA TYR A 140 -9.90 2.13 0.86
C TYR A 140 -9.19 3.49 0.80
N PRO A 141 -8.14 3.69 1.60
CA PRO A 141 -7.24 4.83 1.40
C PRO A 141 -6.60 4.77 0.00
N VAL A 142 -6.10 5.90 -0.48
CA VAL A 142 -5.54 6.05 -1.83
C VAL A 142 -4.11 6.60 -1.77
N LEU A 143 -3.20 5.94 -2.47
CA LEU A 143 -1.85 6.41 -2.75
C LEU A 143 -1.75 6.82 -4.22
N TYR A 144 -1.57 8.11 -4.49
CA TYR A 144 -1.28 8.61 -5.83
C TYR A 144 0.22 8.53 -6.11
N MET A 145 0.60 7.91 -7.23
CA MET A 145 1.99 7.80 -7.67
C MET A 145 2.21 8.57 -8.97
N GLN A 146 3.24 9.40 -8.98
CA GLN A 146 3.74 10.06 -10.19
C GLN A 146 4.37 9.06 -11.16
N ASP A 147 4.43 9.41 -12.45
CA ASP A 147 4.96 8.54 -13.52
C ASP A 147 4.28 7.16 -13.55
N GLY A 148 2.95 7.15 -13.60
CA GLY A 148 2.11 5.97 -13.47
C GLY A 148 2.51 4.79 -14.36
N GLN A 149 3.03 5.06 -15.55
CA GLN A 149 3.47 4.01 -16.48
C GLN A 149 4.71 3.23 -16.00
N ASN A 150 5.43 3.75 -15.00
CA ASN A 150 6.54 3.04 -14.36
C ASN A 150 6.10 2.27 -13.11
N CYS A 151 4.87 2.43 -12.63
CA CYS A 151 4.51 1.96 -11.29
C CYS A 151 4.35 0.44 -11.18
N PHE A 152 3.77 -0.22 -12.18
CA PHE A 152 3.23 -1.59 -12.04
C PHE A 152 3.85 -2.58 -13.00
N GLU A 153 4.25 -3.75 -12.49
CA GLU A 153 4.85 -4.82 -13.29
C GLU A 153 3.87 -5.36 -14.34
N ARG A 154 2.58 -5.41 -14.01
CA ARG A 154 1.52 -5.79 -14.96
C ARG A 154 1.54 -5.01 -16.28
N PHE A 155 2.04 -3.77 -16.26
CA PHE A 155 2.13 -2.87 -17.40
C PHE A 155 3.58 -2.49 -17.71
N ALA A 156 4.53 -3.40 -17.50
CA ALA A 156 5.95 -3.16 -17.71
C ALA A 156 6.31 -2.66 -19.13
N ALA A 157 5.52 -3.03 -20.14
CA ALA A 157 5.71 -2.57 -21.51
C ALA A 157 5.47 -1.05 -21.69
N ASP A 158 4.74 -0.40 -20.78
CA ASP A 158 4.50 1.04 -20.79
C ASP A 158 5.62 1.83 -20.11
N SER A 159 6.50 1.15 -19.37
CA SER A 159 7.59 1.78 -18.61
C SER A 159 8.74 2.23 -19.52
N TYR A 160 9.36 3.36 -19.15
CA TYR A 160 10.51 3.89 -19.87
C TYR A 160 11.81 3.13 -19.57
N ALA A 161 12.02 2.71 -18.32
CA ALA A 161 13.31 2.19 -17.85
C ALA A 161 13.18 1.04 -16.83
N GLY A 162 12.04 0.36 -16.83
CA GLY A 162 11.71 -0.68 -15.86
C GLY A 162 10.72 -0.21 -14.80
N THR A 163 9.98 -1.14 -14.22
CA THR A 163 8.91 -0.81 -13.28
C THR A 163 9.44 -0.67 -11.86
N TRP A 164 8.66 0.01 -11.03
CA TRP A 164 8.87 0.11 -9.60
C TRP A 164 8.21 -1.04 -8.83
N ARG A 165 7.50 -1.93 -9.54
CA ARG A 165 6.86 -3.14 -8.98
C ARG A 165 5.96 -2.84 -7.79
N ALA A 166 5.24 -1.72 -7.83
CA ALA A 166 4.41 -1.24 -6.73
C ALA A 166 3.29 -2.23 -6.37
N ASP A 167 2.75 -2.94 -7.36
CA ASP A 167 1.78 -4.02 -7.21
C ASP A 167 2.33 -5.17 -6.36
N GLU A 168 3.49 -5.71 -6.72
CA GLU A 168 4.09 -6.84 -6.00
C GLU A 168 4.57 -6.46 -4.59
N ILE A 169 5.10 -5.24 -4.44
CA ILE A 169 5.51 -4.71 -3.14
C ILE A 169 4.29 -4.53 -2.24
N ALA A 170 3.20 -3.95 -2.77
CA ALA A 170 1.96 -3.79 -2.02
C ALA A 170 1.38 -5.15 -1.62
N ASP A 171 1.26 -6.10 -2.55
CA ASP A 171 0.76 -7.45 -2.26
C ASP A 171 1.54 -8.12 -1.13
N ARG A 172 2.88 -8.05 -1.17
CA ARG A 172 3.74 -8.60 -0.12
C ARG A 172 3.54 -7.89 1.22
N LEU A 173 3.58 -6.55 1.25
CA LEU A 173 3.46 -5.79 2.50
C LEU A 173 2.08 -5.93 3.13
N ILE A 174 1.02 -6.01 2.31
CA ILE A 174 -0.35 -6.26 2.75
C ILE A 174 -0.50 -7.71 3.23
N ALA A 175 0.09 -8.69 2.54
CA ALA A 175 0.13 -10.09 3.00
C ALA A 175 0.90 -10.27 4.31
N ASP A 176 1.93 -9.46 4.56
CA ASP A 176 2.74 -9.43 5.78
C ASP A 176 2.13 -8.57 6.91
N GLY A 177 1.03 -7.84 6.66
CA GLY A 177 0.39 -6.95 7.64
C GLY A 177 1.19 -5.68 7.94
N ALA A 178 2.25 -5.42 7.17
CA ALA A 178 3.10 -4.24 7.27
C ALA A 178 2.49 -3.01 6.59
N MET A 179 1.47 -3.21 5.76
CA MET A 179 0.74 -2.18 5.04
C MET A 179 -0.76 -2.48 5.07
N GLN A 180 -1.58 -1.48 5.35
CA GLN A 180 -3.03 -1.58 5.18
C GLN A 180 -3.38 -1.67 3.70
N GLU A 181 -4.48 -2.36 3.36
CA GLU A 181 -4.98 -2.38 1.99
C GLU A 181 -5.34 -0.96 1.51
N CYS A 182 -4.83 -0.58 0.35
CA CYS A 182 -5.14 0.71 -0.29
C CYS A 182 -5.32 0.55 -1.80
N LEU A 183 -5.91 1.57 -2.44
CA LEU A 183 -5.75 1.75 -3.88
C LEU A 183 -4.42 2.46 -4.15
N ILE A 184 -3.69 2.00 -5.17
CA ILE A 184 -2.53 2.73 -5.69
C ILE A 184 -2.90 3.22 -7.08
N VAL A 185 -2.82 4.54 -7.29
CA VAL A 185 -3.19 5.19 -8.54
C VAL A 185 -1.96 5.81 -9.17
N GLY A 186 -1.40 5.12 -10.16
CA GLY A 186 -0.37 5.66 -11.03
C GLY A 186 -1.00 6.54 -12.10
N VAL A 187 -0.60 7.82 -12.15
CA VAL A 187 -1.05 8.76 -13.17
C VAL A 187 0.07 8.97 -14.18
N GLY A 188 -0.18 8.67 -15.45
CA GLY A 188 0.81 8.87 -16.51
C GLY A 188 1.18 10.34 -16.70
N HIS A 189 2.42 10.63 -17.06
CA HIS A 189 2.83 12.00 -17.40
C HIS A 189 2.58 12.33 -18.88
N GLY A 190 2.56 13.61 -19.23
CA GLY A 190 2.35 14.08 -20.61
C GLY A 190 3.56 13.94 -21.56
N GLY A 191 4.29 12.83 -21.50
CA GLY A 191 5.48 12.59 -22.33
C GLY A 191 6.57 13.66 -22.15
N GLY A 192 6.89 14.39 -23.23
CA GLY A 192 7.89 15.47 -23.23
C GLY A 192 7.58 16.62 -22.27
N ASN A 193 6.32 16.78 -21.85
CA ASN A 193 5.93 17.81 -20.87
C ASN A 193 6.23 17.42 -19.43
N ARG A 194 6.66 16.19 -19.14
CA ARG A 194 6.89 15.69 -17.77
C ARG A 194 7.67 16.66 -16.88
N LEU A 195 8.76 17.23 -17.40
CA LEU A 195 9.58 18.17 -16.63
C LEU A 195 8.76 19.40 -16.21
N LEU A 196 8.00 19.97 -17.14
CA LEU A 196 7.15 21.12 -16.86
C LEU A 196 6.00 20.75 -15.91
N GLU A 197 5.35 19.60 -16.12
CA GLU A 197 4.23 19.14 -15.28
C GLU A 197 4.57 19.06 -13.79
N TYR A 198 5.83 18.80 -13.44
CA TYR A 198 6.26 18.64 -12.05
C TYR A 198 7.01 19.85 -11.48
N LEU A 199 7.35 20.85 -12.29
CA LEU A 199 8.01 22.07 -11.81
C LEU A 199 7.00 23.09 -11.28
N PRO A 200 7.34 23.84 -10.21
CA PRO A 200 6.51 24.96 -9.78
C PRO A 200 6.51 26.09 -10.82
N PRO A 201 5.49 26.96 -10.82
CA PRO A 201 5.38 28.06 -11.79
C PRO A 201 6.51 29.09 -11.70
N TYR A 202 7.26 29.09 -10.60
CA TYR A 202 8.40 29.98 -10.35
C TYR A 202 9.77 29.29 -10.53
N ALA A 203 9.81 28.09 -11.10
CA ALA A 203 11.06 27.37 -11.30
C ALA A 203 12.05 28.13 -12.19
N ARG A 204 13.34 28.00 -11.85
CA ARG A 204 14.46 28.47 -12.66
C ARG A 204 15.52 27.38 -12.70
N LEU A 205 16.01 27.05 -13.89
CA LEU A 205 17.03 26.01 -14.08
C LEU A 205 18.33 26.62 -14.60
N PRO A 206 19.49 26.01 -14.29
CA PRO A 206 20.75 26.42 -14.90
C PRO A 206 20.67 26.35 -16.42
N GLU A 207 21.30 27.31 -17.09
CA GLU A 207 21.61 27.16 -18.50
C GLU A 207 22.42 25.87 -18.73
N PRO A 208 22.24 25.19 -19.87
CA PRO A 208 23.14 24.13 -20.28
C PRO A 208 24.59 24.61 -20.14
N LEU A 209 25.46 23.78 -19.57
CA LEU A 209 26.87 24.11 -19.40
C LEU A 209 27.51 24.36 -20.77
N GLU A 210 27.68 25.62 -21.15
CA GLU A 210 28.66 25.97 -22.16
C GLU A 210 30.05 25.85 -21.52
N ALA A 211 30.97 25.16 -22.19
CA ALA A 211 32.35 25.04 -21.74
C ALA A 211 33.01 26.42 -21.76
N HIS A 212 32.97 27.13 -20.63
CA HIS A 212 33.63 28.42 -20.51
C HIS A 212 35.17 28.23 -20.47
N PRO A 213 35.94 28.88 -21.37
CA PRO A 213 37.39 28.67 -21.49
C PRO A 213 38.21 29.13 -20.27
N THR A 214 37.61 29.84 -19.31
CA THR A 214 38.30 30.49 -18.18
C THR A 214 38.05 29.82 -16.82
N GLY A 215 37.37 28.68 -16.75
CA GLY A 215 37.20 27.88 -15.52
C GLY A 215 36.22 28.46 -14.49
N ALA A 216 35.67 29.66 -14.70
CA ALA A 216 34.62 30.23 -13.86
C ALA A 216 33.23 29.87 -14.42
N ILE A 217 32.53 28.93 -13.77
CA ILE A 217 31.15 28.57 -14.14
C ILE A 217 30.19 29.55 -13.48
N LYS A 218 29.77 30.60 -14.20
CA LYS A 218 28.56 31.36 -13.81
C LYS A 218 27.33 30.55 -14.24
N ARG A 219 26.61 29.97 -13.28
CA ARG A 219 25.30 29.34 -13.54
C ARG A 219 24.23 30.43 -13.60
N ASN A 220 23.99 31.00 -14.77
CA ASN A 220 22.78 31.78 -14.99
C ASN A 220 21.56 30.86 -14.84
N LEU A 221 20.51 31.36 -14.19
CA LEU A 221 19.25 30.62 -14.01
C LEU A 221 18.18 31.22 -14.93
N ILE A 222 17.72 30.44 -15.91
CA ILE A 222 16.64 30.85 -16.81
C ILE A 222 15.28 30.47 -16.18
N PRO A 223 14.27 31.36 -16.20
CA PRO A 223 12.90 31.00 -15.86
C PRO A 223 12.36 29.88 -16.74
N LEU A 224 11.90 28.80 -16.11
CA LEU A 224 11.20 27.70 -16.76
C LEU A 224 9.87 27.50 -16.01
N PRO A 225 8.83 28.29 -16.30
CA PRO A 225 7.58 28.26 -15.54
C PRO A 225 6.93 26.89 -15.70
N GLY A 226 6.94 26.13 -14.62
CA GLY A 226 6.33 24.81 -14.59
C GLY A 226 4.81 24.86 -14.42
N LEU A 227 4.19 23.69 -14.57
CA LEU A 227 2.75 23.47 -14.58
C LEU A 227 2.28 22.72 -13.33
N ALA A 228 3.09 22.57 -12.28
CA ALA A 228 2.72 21.80 -11.08
C ALA A 228 1.37 22.21 -10.47
N GLU A 229 1.02 23.50 -10.47
CA GLU A 229 -0.30 23.93 -9.99
C GLU A 229 -1.45 23.39 -10.86
N GLN A 230 -1.26 23.34 -12.18
CA GLN A 230 -2.24 22.79 -13.11
C GLN A 230 -2.32 21.27 -13.00
N THR A 231 -1.16 20.61 -12.89
CA THR A 231 -1.07 19.17 -12.62
C THR A 231 -1.78 18.82 -11.32
N PHE A 232 -1.56 19.56 -10.23
CA PHE A 232 -2.25 19.32 -8.96
C PHE A 232 -3.77 19.49 -9.08
N ARG A 233 -4.24 20.52 -9.80
CA ARG A 233 -5.67 20.70 -10.08
C ARG A 233 -6.26 19.54 -10.87
N PHE A 234 -5.56 19.03 -11.87
CA PHE A 234 -5.98 17.84 -12.60
C PHE A 234 -6.16 16.62 -11.66
N TYR A 235 -5.27 16.43 -10.67
CA TYR A 235 -5.45 15.36 -9.67
C TYR A 235 -6.66 15.61 -8.78
N ARG A 236 -6.79 16.83 -8.25
CA ARG A 236 -7.82 17.22 -7.28
C ARG A 236 -9.22 17.28 -7.88
N ASP A 237 -9.33 17.85 -9.07
CA ASP A 237 -10.60 18.26 -9.68
C ASP A 237 -11.10 17.26 -10.74
N GLU A 238 -10.24 16.37 -11.24
CA GLU A 238 -10.59 15.44 -12.32
C GLU A 238 -10.34 13.98 -11.93
N VAL A 239 -9.11 13.64 -11.52
CA VAL A 239 -8.76 12.24 -11.18
C VAL A 239 -9.44 11.78 -9.88
N ALA A 240 -9.34 12.55 -8.79
CA ALA A 240 -9.89 12.16 -7.51
C ALA A 240 -11.43 12.04 -7.52
N PRO A 241 -12.21 12.95 -8.15
CA PRO A 241 -13.65 12.80 -8.28
C PRO A 241 -14.02 11.58 -9.14
N TYR A 242 -13.32 11.34 -10.24
CA TYR A 242 -13.54 10.15 -11.06
C TYR A 242 -13.35 8.86 -10.24
N LEU A 243 -12.28 8.80 -9.43
CA LEU A 243 -12.04 7.66 -8.55
C LEU A 243 -13.12 7.51 -7.48
N ALA A 244 -13.60 8.60 -6.89
CA ALA A 244 -14.68 8.58 -5.89
C ALA A 244 -16.01 8.06 -6.47
N GLU A 245 -16.29 8.36 -7.74
CA GLU A 245 -17.50 7.90 -8.41
C GLU A 245 -17.42 6.43 -8.85
N HIS A 246 -16.25 5.98 -9.32
CA HIS A 246 -16.10 4.67 -9.97
C HIS A 246 -15.48 3.60 -9.05
N PHE A 247 -14.83 4.01 -7.95
CA PHE A 247 -14.12 3.14 -7.03
C PHE A 247 -14.48 3.47 -5.56
N ARG A 248 -14.30 2.49 -4.67
CA ARG A 248 -14.59 2.64 -3.25
C ARG A 248 -13.40 3.23 -2.52
N ILE A 249 -13.21 4.54 -2.63
CA ILE A 249 -12.10 5.24 -1.97
C ILE A 249 -12.55 6.00 -0.72
N GLN A 250 -11.63 6.21 0.20
CA GLN A 250 -11.77 7.15 1.31
C GLN A 250 -11.22 8.51 0.85
N SER A 251 -12.09 9.50 0.66
CA SER A 251 -11.68 10.83 0.17
C SER A 251 -11.10 11.76 1.25
N ALA A 252 -11.01 11.29 2.50
CA ALA A 252 -10.45 12.08 3.59
C ALA A 252 -8.95 12.32 3.39
N ARG A 253 -8.46 13.48 3.86
CA ARG A 253 -7.05 13.86 3.75
C ARG A 253 -6.13 12.84 4.41
N GLU A 254 -6.53 12.32 5.57
CA GLU A 254 -5.77 11.34 6.36
C GLU A 254 -5.68 9.97 5.67
N ALA A 255 -6.57 9.71 4.71
CA ALA A 255 -6.63 8.49 3.91
C ALA A 255 -6.06 8.68 2.51
N THR A 256 -5.46 9.83 2.22
CA THR A 256 -4.91 10.17 0.90
C THR A 256 -3.42 10.49 1.04
N ALA A 257 -2.60 9.82 0.24
CA ALA A 257 -1.17 10.07 0.14
C ALA A 257 -0.74 10.30 -1.31
N ILE A 258 0.35 11.02 -1.50
CA ILE A 258 1.00 11.21 -2.81
C ILE A 258 2.49 10.88 -2.68
N CYS A 259 3.08 10.25 -3.69
CA CYS A 259 4.51 10.01 -3.76
C CYS A 259 5.04 9.98 -5.20
N GLY A 260 6.36 10.08 -5.33
CA GLY A 260 7.05 9.99 -6.60
C GLY A 260 8.56 9.92 -6.43
N SER A 261 9.28 9.66 -7.52
CA SER A 261 10.74 9.61 -7.55
C SER A 261 11.32 10.78 -8.34
N SER A 262 12.46 11.30 -7.91
CA SER A 262 13.15 12.42 -8.58
C SER A 262 12.20 13.60 -8.79
N MET A 263 11.96 14.04 -10.03
CA MET A 263 11.00 15.09 -10.36
C MET A 263 9.58 14.81 -9.83
N GLY A 264 9.13 13.55 -9.82
CA GLY A 264 7.84 13.21 -9.22
C GLY A 264 7.83 13.36 -7.69
N GLY A 265 8.99 13.21 -7.05
CA GLY A 265 9.16 13.47 -5.61
C GLY A 265 9.32 14.95 -5.27
N LEU A 266 9.74 15.79 -6.22
CA LEU A 266 9.69 17.25 -6.09
C LEU A 266 8.25 17.76 -6.15
N PHE A 267 7.41 17.13 -6.97
CA PHE A 267 6.00 17.47 -7.12
C PHE A 267 5.15 17.04 -5.92
N ALA A 268 5.41 15.84 -5.38
CA ALA A 268 4.68 15.23 -4.27
C ALA A 268 4.94 15.93 -2.93
#